data_AF-A0A8S9ZDS4-F1
#
_entry.id   AF-A0A8S9ZDS4-F1
#
_cell.length_a   1.000
_cell.length_b   1.000
_cell.length_c   1.000
_cell.angle_alpha   90.00
_cell.angle_beta   90.00
_cell.angle_gamma   90.00
#
_symmetry.space_group_name_H-M   'P 1'
#
loop_
_entity.id
_entity.type
_entity.pdbx_description
1 polymer ?
#
loop_
_entity_poly.entity_id
_entity_poly.type
_entity_poly.pdbx_seq_one_letter_code
_entity_poly.pdbx_strand_id
1 'polypeptide(L)'
;WWNAYSSNGTVIGNIVYVNYGTNEDFELIKKKNITLTNKIVLIRYGGIFRGDKVFNAEKFGAIGVILFSDPIDYVLGNSVLFIFLFYLI
;
A
#
# COMPACT_ATOMS: atom_id res chain seq x y z
N TRP A 1 13.53 8.27 2.03
CA TRP A 1 13.18 8.19 3.46
C TRP A 1 12.98 6.72 3.81
N TRP A 2 12.57 6.32 5.01
CA TRP A 2 12.36 4.90 5.35
C TRP A 2 11.20 4.77 6.34
N ASN A 3 10.50 3.64 6.34
CA ASN A 3 9.44 3.37 7.32
C ASN A 3 10.06 2.78 8.58
N ALA A 4 9.99 3.52 9.70
CA ALA A 4 10.48 3.03 10.97
C ALA A 4 9.79 1.73 11.39
N TYR A 5 10.57 0.80 11.94
CA TYR A 5 10.15 -0.54 12.35
C TYR A 5 9.82 -1.53 11.22
N SER A 6 10.13 -1.20 9.96
CA SER A 6 10.06 -2.19 8.88
C SER A 6 11.04 -3.33 9.13
N SER A 7 10.65 -4.56 8.81
CA SER A 7 11.58 -5.67 8.66
C SER A 7 12.56 -5.38 7.52
N ASN A 8 13.73 -6.00 7.57
CA ASN A 8 14.69 -6.04 6.47
C ASN A 8 14.42 -7.29 5.64
N GLY A 9 14.42 -7.18 4.32
CA GLY A 9 14.16 -8.30 3.43
C GLY A 9 14.51 -8.01 1.98
N THR A 10 14.09 -8.91 1.11
CA THR A 10 13.98 -8.66 -0.33
C THR A 10 12.88 -9.59 -0.82
N VAL A 11 11.83 -9.03 -1.40
CA VAL A 11 10.69 -9.79 -1.89
C VAL A 11 10.39 -9.44 -3.34
N ILE A 12 9.96 -10.43 -4.11
CA ILE A 12 9.53 -10.28 -5.50
C ILE A 12 8.12 -10.82 -5.60
N GLY A 13 7.19 -10.02 -6.10
CA GLY A 13 5.80 -10.41 -6.23
C GLY A 13 5.03 -9.46 -7.13
N ASN A 14 3.86 -9.92 -7.57
CA ASN A 14 2.95 -9.09 -8.34
C ASN A 14 2.38 -7.96 -7.48
N ILE A 15 2.16 -6.80 -8.08
CA ILE A 15 1.64 -5.62 -7.39
C ILE A 15 0.11 -5.62 -7.43
N VAL A 16 -0.54 -5.34 -6.30
CA VAL A 16 -1.98 -5.10 -6.21
C VAL A 16 -2.22 -3.76 -5.54
N TYR A 17 -3.01 -2.90 -6.20
CA TYR A 17 -3.40 -1.61 -5.65
C TYR A 17 -4.60 -1.77 -4.70
N VAL A 18 -4.47 -1.23 -3.48
CA VAL A 18 -5.48 -1.36 -2.41
C VAL A 18 -5.85 0.00 -1.82
N ASN A 19 -5.95 1.03 -2.67
CA ASN A 19 -6.50 2.32 -2.27
C ASN A 19 -5.84 2.88 -0.98
N TYR A 20 -6.61 3.27 0.04
CA TYR A 20 -6.11 3.77 1.32
C TYR A 20 -5.78 2.64 2.32
N GLY A 21 -5.92 1.36 1.96
CA GLY A 21 -5.60 0.24 2.85
C GLY A 21 -6.54 0.11 4.05
N THR A 22 -7.77 0.61 3.92
CA THR A 22 -8.83 0.40 4.93
C THR A 22 -9.27 -1.05 4.94
N ASN A 23 -9.89 -1.52 6.03
CA ASN A 23 -10.36 -2.90 6.11
C ASN A 23 -11.41 -3.19 5.02
N GLU A 24 -12.21 -2.18 4.69
CA GLU A 24 -13.19 -2.19 3.61
C GLU A 24 -12.54 -2.36 2.23
N ASP A 25 -11.40 -1.71 2.00
CA ASP A 25 -10.64 -1.87 0.74
C ASP A 25 -10.15 -3.32 0.58
N PHE A 26 -9.64 -3.93 1.64
CA PHE A 26 -9.17 -5.32 1.61
C PHE A 26 -10.32 -6.32 1.44
N GLU A 27 -11.46 -6.10 2.11
CA GLU A 27 -12.66 -6.91 1.91
C GLU A 27 -13.20 -6.78 0.47
N LEU A 28 -13.09 -5.61 -0.16
CA LEU A 28 -13.47 -5.41 -1.55
C LEU A 28 -12.56 -6.16 -2.52
N ILE A 29 -11.24 -6.18 -2.27
CA ILE A 29 -10.27 -7.00 -3.02
C ILE A 29 -10.64 -8.48 -2.92
N LYS A 30 -10.94 -8.96 -1.70
CA LYS A 30 -11.37 -10.34 -1.45
C LYS A 30 -12.68 -10.67 -2.18
N LYS A 31 -13.68 -9.78 -2.15
CA LYS A 31 -14.94 -9.94 -2.90
C LYS A 31 -14.73 -10.00 -4.42
N LYS A 32 -13.68 -9.37 -4.93
CA LYS A 32 -13.27 -9.45 -6.35
C LYS A 32 -12.49 -10.73 -6.67
N ASN A 33 -12.38 -11.68 -5.74
CA ASN A 33 -11.60 -12.92 -5.87
C ASN A 33 -10.12 -12.67 -6.19
N ILE A 34 -9.56 -11.53 -5.74
CA ILE A 34 -8.14 -11.23 -5.88
C ILE A 34 -7.45 -11.69 -4.60
N THR A 35 -6.54 -12.65 -4.71
CA THR A 35 -5.69 -13.07 -3.58
C THR A 35 -4.53 -12.10 -3.40
N LEU A 36 -4.17 -11.81 -2.14
CA LEU A 36 -3.01 -10.99 -1.78
C LEU A 36 -1.83 -11.82 -1.27
N THR A 37 -2.00 -13.14 -1.12
CA THR A 37 -0.94 -14.05 -0.73
C THR A 37 0.23 -13.98 -1.72
N ASN A 38 1.45 -13.76 -1.21
CA ASN A 38 2.66 -13.63 -2.03
C ASN A 38 2.63 -12.46 -3.02
N LYS A 39 1.85 -11.41 -2.73
CA LYS A 39 1.80 -10.18 -3.52
C LYS A 39 2.31 -8.99 -2.73
N ILE A 40 2.78 -7.98 -3.47
CA ILE A 40 3.17 -6.68 -2.93
C ILE A 40 1.98 -5.75 -3.07
N VAL A 41 1.60 -5.10 -1.98
CA VAL A 41 0.42 -4.25 -1.92
C VAL A 41 0.84 -2.78 -2.05
N LEU A 42 0.23 -2.06 -2.98
CA LEU A 42 0.45 -0.62 -3.20
C LEU A 42 -0.69 0.17 -2.58
N ILE A 43 -0.38 1.04 -1.63
CA ILE A 43 -1.36 1.81 -0.83
C ILE A 43 -0.97 3.28 -0.83
N ARG A 44 -1.96 4.16 -0.97
CA ARG A 44 -1.74 5.60 -0.80
C ARG A 44 -1.79 6.04 0.67
N TYR A 45 -0.98 7.04 1.01
CA TYR A 45 -1.07 7.75 2.27
C TYR A 45 -2.44 8.46 2.39
N GLY A 46 -2.87 8.73 3.63
CA GLY A 46 -4.19 9.31 3.94
C GLY A 46 -5.21 8.29 4.46
N GLY A 47 -6.37 8.76 4.92
CA GLY A 47 -7.45 7.92 5.46
C GLY A 47 -7.20 7.40 6.88
N ILE A 48 -6.35 6.38 7.02
CA ILE A 48 -6.04 5.72 8.31
C ILE A 48 -4.55 5.80 8.65
N PHE A 49 -4.19 5.41 9.88
CA PHE A 49 -2.80 5.40 10.33
C PHE A 49 -1.94 4.43 9.50
N ARG A 50 -0.69 4.82 9.24
CA ARG A 50 0.23 4.06 8.36
C ARG A 50 0.52 2.65 8.87
N GLY A 51 0.57 2.45 10.20
CA GLY A 51 0.77 1.13 10.80
C GLY A 51 -0.41 0.18 10.54
N ASP A 52 -1.64 0.70 10.64
CA ASP A 52 -2.85 -0.10 10.43
C ASP A 52 -2.93 -0.62 8.99
N LYS A 53 -2.48 0.17 8.01
CA LYS A 53 -2.38 -0.26 6.60
C LYS A 53 -1.50 -1.50 6.44
N VAL A 54 -0.33 -1.48 7.08
CA VAL A 54 0.65 -2.59 7.03
C VAL A 54 0.09 -3.81 7.75
N PHE A 55 -0.50 -3.61 8.93
CA PHE A 55 -1.13 -4.68 9.70
C PHE A 55 -2.29 -5.35 8.93
N ASN A 56 -3.11 -4.56 8.25
CA ASN A 56 -4.17 -5.10 7.40
C ASN A 56 -3.57 -5.87 6.21
N ALA A 57 -2.57 -5.33 5.52
CA ALA A 57 -1.93 -6.03 4.40
C ALA A 57 -1.35 -7.39 4.83
N GLU A 58 -0.69 -7.43 5.99
CA GLU A 58 -0.15 -8.67 6.57
C GLU A 58 -1.25 -9.70 6.86
N LYS A 59 -2.37 -9.28 7.47
CA LYS A 59 -3.52 -10.17 7.73
C LYS A 59 -4.07 -10.84 6.47
N PHE A 60 -4.00 -10.16 5.34
CA PHE A 60 -4.46 -10.70 4.05
C PHE A 60 -3.35 -11.44 3.27
N GLY A 61 -2.17 -11.61 3.88
CA GLY A 61 -1.07 -12.44 3.36
C GLY A 61 -0.14 -11.72 2.38
N ALA A 62 -0.16 -10.39 2.34
CA ALA A 62 0.79 -9.63 1.55
C ALA A 62 2.22 -9.88 2.04
N ILE A 63 3.16 -10.01 1.10
CA ILE A 63 4.59 -10.18 1.41
C ILE A 63 5.33 -8.85 1.46
N GLY A 64 4.68 -7.77 1.04
CA GLY A 64 5.21 -6.43 1.20
C GLY A 64 4.20 -5.33 0.94
N VAL A 65 4.53 -4.12 1.39
CA VAL A 65 3.68 -2.94 1.26
C VAL A 65 4.51 -1.77 0.75
N ILE A 66 4.02 -1.11 -0.30
CA ILE A 66 4.55 0.16 -0.80
C ILE A 66 3.55 1.24 -0.44
N LEU A 67 4.02 2.24 0.31
CA LEU A 67 3.25 3.43 0.64
C LEU A 67 3.72 4.61 -0.21
N PHE A 68 2.79 5.26 -0.90
CA PHE A 68 3.08 6.46 -1.71
C PHE A 68 2.14 7.61 -1.38
N SER A 69 2.60 8.84 -1.55
CA SER A 69 1.78 10.04 -1.37
C SER A 69 1.16 10.41 -2.71
N ASP A 70 -0.15 10.21 -2.85
CA ASP A 70 -0.85 10.52 -4.09
C ASP A 70 -0.94 12.05 -4.27
N PRO A 71 -0.53 12.61 -5.43
CA PRO A 71 -0.68 14.03 -5.71
C PRO A 71 -2.11 14.55 -5.55
N ILE A 72 -3.13 13.71 -5.79
CA ILE A 72 -4.53 14.10 -5.60
C ILE A 72 -4.85 14.47 -4.15
N ASP A 73 -4.13 13.88 -3.18
CA ASP A 73 -4.34 14.09 -1.76
C ASP A 73 -3.44 15.21 -1.20
N TYR A 74 -2.27 15.42 -1.79
CA TYR A 74 -1.20 16.24 -1.19
C TYR A 74 -0.73 17.43 -2.05
N VAL A 75 -1.20 17.57 -3.29
CA VAL A 75 -0.87 18.71 -4.16
C VAL A 75 -2.10 19.61 -4.33
N LEU A 76 -1.97 20.88 -3.95
CA LEU A 76 -2.98 21.90 -4.16
C LEU A 76 -2.91 22.40 -5.62
N GLY A 77 -3.88 22.00 -6.45
CA GLY A 77 -4.06 22.46 -7.83
C GLY A 77 -3.97 21.35 -8.89
N ASN A 78 -4.55 21.57 -10.08
CA ASN A 78 -4.72 20.59 -11.17
C ASN A 78 -3.41 20.13 -11.87
N SER A 79 -2.27 20.16 -11.18
CA SER A 79 -0.97 19.78 -11.75
C SER A 79 -0.58 18.40 -11.23
N VAL A 80 -0.98 17.36 -11.97
CA VAL A 80 -0.73 15.95 -11.59
C VAL A 80 0.72 15.59 -11.88
N LEU A 81 1.61 15.81 -10.91
CA LEU A 81 3.00 15.33 -10.96
C LEU A 81 3.08 14.00 -10.21
N PHE A 82 3.06 12.88 -10.94
CA PHE A 82 3.25 11.54 -10.36
C PHE A 82 4.66 11.41 -9.76
N ILE A 83 4.75 11.46 -8.44
CA ILE A 83 5.99 11.20 -7.71
C ILE A 83 5.92 9.75 -7.19
N PHE A 84 6.57 8.83 -7.90
CA PHE A 84 6.73 7.45 -7.43
C PHE A 84 7.85 7.38 -6.39
N LEU A 85 7.51 7.13 -5.12
CA LEU A 85 8.48 6.69 -4.12
C LEU A 85 8.50 5.15 -4.10
N PHE A 86 9.60 4.58 -4.58
CA PHE A 86 9.88 3.15 -4.48
C PHE A 86 10.45 2.83 -3.09
N TYR A 87 9.88 1.84 -2.43
CA TYR A 87 10.45 1.24 -1.22
C TYR A 87 10.41 -0.28 -1.34
N LEU A 88 11.60 -0.89 -1.45
CA LEU A 88 11.79 -2.32 -1.18
C LEU A 88 11.93 -2.50 0.33
N ILE A 89 11.28 -3.55 0.82
CA ILE A 89 11.55 -4.15 2.13
C ILE A 89 12.83 -4.97 1.97
#